data_AF-K1ZWK9-F1
#
_entry.id   AF-K1ZWK9-F1
#
_cell.length_a   1.000
_cell.length_b   1.000
_cell.length_c   1.000
_cell.angle_alpha   90.00
_cell.angle_beta   90.00
_cell.angle_gamma   90.00
#
_symmetry.space_group_name_H-M   'P 1'
#
loop_
_entity.id
_entity.type
_entity.pdbx_description
1 polymer ?
#
loop_
_entity_poly.entity_id
_entity_poly.type
_entity_poly.pdbx_seq_one_letter_code
_entity_poly.pdbx_strand_id
1 'polypeptide(L)'
;MLISNPNVKGIWAVWDVPAEGVMAAARANGRDDLIITTVDLGENVAISMAQGGFIKGLGAQRPYDAGVVEAKLAGYALLDKDAPDFVALPALPVAQDNLLEAWTQVYSTEATENVKASMQ
;
A
#
# COMPACT_ATOMS: atom_id res chain seq x y z
N MET A 1 2.93 2.62 23.10
CA MET A 1 1.66 3.18 22.58
C MET A 1 0.45 2.36 22.99
N LEU A 2 0.33 1.08 22.60
CA LEU A 2 -0.86 0.25 22.90
C LEU A 2 -1.14 0.09 24.39
N ILE A 3 -0.11 -0.13 25.22
CA ILE A 3 -0.24 -0.22 26.69
C ILE A 3 -0.64 1.14 27.29
N SER A 4 0.04 2.21 26.88
CA SER A 4 -0.19 3.56 27.40
C SER A 4 -1.52 4.19 26.92
N ASN A 5 -2.11 3.67 25.84
CA ASN A 5 -3.36 4.15 25.24
C ASN A 5 -4.27 2.94 24.94
N PRO A 6 -4.82 2.27 25.96
CA PRO A 6 -5.53 1.00 25.78
C PRO A 6 -6.79 1.13 24.90
N ASN A 7 -7.37 2.32 24.81
CA ASN A 7 -8.59 2.59 24.04
C ASN A 7 -8.32 3.06 22.60
N VAL A 8 -7.07 3.10 22.13
CA VAL A 8 -6.76 3.52 20.75
C VAL A 8 -7.48 2.62 19.74
N LYS A 9 -8.15 3.22 18.75
CA LYS A 9 -8.96 2.49 17.76
C LYS A 9 -8.31 2.36 16.39
N GLY A 10 -7.37 3.24 16.08
CA GLY A 10 -6.65 3.18 14.83
C GLY A 10 -5.20 3.63 14.96
N ILE A 11 -4.34 3.07 14.11
CA ILE A 11 -2.97 3.53 13.91
C ILE A 11 -2.76 3.73 12.40
N TRP A 12 -2.17 4.87 12.04
CA TRP A 12 -1.63 5.08 10.71
C TRP A 12 -0.13 4.83 10.72
N ALA A 13 0.37 4.05 9.76
CA ALA A 13 1.79 3.77 9.57
C ALA A 13 2.27 4.37 8.24
N VAL A 14 3.52 4.83 8.21
CA VAL A 14 4.04 5.66 7.11
C VAL A 14 4.36 4.91 5.83
N TRP A 15 4.39 3.58 5.85
CA TRP A 15 4.44 2.66 4.69
C TRP A 15 4.23 1.22 5.19
N ASP A 16 4.14 0.28 4.26
CA ASP A 16 3.79 -1.12 4.51
C ASP A 16 4.71 -1.82 5.53
N VAL A 17 6.02 -1.64 5.46
CA VAL A 17 6.97 -2.31 6.37
C VAL A 17 6.75 -1.89 7.85
N PRO A 18 6.64 -0.60 8.22
CA PRO A 18 6.21 -0.21 9.55
C PRO A 18 4.81 -0.69 9.92
N ALA A 19 3.88 -0.74 8.97
CA ALA A 19 2.54 -1.26 9.22
C ALA A 19 2.59 -2.73 9.66
N GLU A 20 3.50 -3.54 9.11
CA GLU A 20 3.75 -4.91 9.60
C GLU A 20 4.19 -4.95 11.07
N GLY A 21 5.07 -4.03 11.48
CA GLY A 21 5.45 -3.88 12.88
C GLY A 21 4.27 -3.53 13.78
N VAL A 22 3.36 -2.67 13.31
CA VAL A 22 2.12 -2.34 14.03
C VAL A 22 1.19 -3.56 14.11
N MET A 23 1.03 -4.33 13.03
CA MET A 23 0.25 -5.57 13.02
C MET A 23 0.81 -6.59 14.02
N ALA A 24 2.13 -6.78 14.04
CA ALA A 24 2.79 -7.68 14.97
C ALA A 24 2.57 -7.25 16.43
N ALA A 25 2.71 -5.95 16.72
CA ALA A 25 2.46 -5.41 18.05
C ALA A 25 0.98 -5.54 18.47
N ALA A 26 0.03 -5.30 17.55
CA ALA A 26 -1.39 -5.45 17.81
C ALA A 26 -1.73 -6.91 18.16
N ARG A 27 -1.25 -7.87 17.34
CA ARG A 27 -1.42 -9.30 17.57
C ARG A 27 -0.83 -9.75 18.90
N ALA A 28 0.40 -9.33 19.22
CA ALA A 28 1.06 -9.68 20.48
C ALA A 28 0.34 -9.14 21.73
N ASN A 29 -0.51 -8.11 21.59
CA ASN A 29 -1.29 -7.52 22.67
C ASN A 29 -2.78 -7.88 22.61
N GLY A 30 -3.20 -8.83 21.76
CA GLY A 30 -4.60 -9.24 21.62
C GLY A 30 -5.53 -8.11 21.15
N ARG A 31 -5.01 -7.16 20.36
CA ARG A 31 -5.74 -6.00 19.86
C ARG A 31 -6.32 -6.24 18.47
N ASP A 32 -7.07 -7.33 18.30
CA ASP A 32 -7.73 -7.71 17.04
C ASP A 32 -8.79 -6.68 16.58
N ASP A 33 -9.18 -5.76 17.47
CA ASP A 33 -10.08 -4.63 17.20
C ASP A 33 -9.39 -3.43 16.52
N LEU A 34 -8.06 -3.44 16.38
CA LEU A 34 -7.32 -2.28 15.89
C LEU A 34 -7.42 -2.13 14.38
N ILE A 35 -7.77 -0.92 13.93
CA ILE A 35 -7.73 -0.53 12.52
C ILE A 35 -6.34 0.00 12.17
N ILE A 36 -5.74 -0.51 11.12
CA ILE A 36 -4.48 0.01 10.58
C ILE A 36 -4.72 0.54 9.17
N THR A 37 -4.19 1.72 8.91
CA THR A 37 -4.11 2.32 7.56
C THR A 37 -2.66 2.67 7.24
N THR A 38 -2.30 2.64 5.98
CA THR A 38 -0.91 2.85 5.56
C THR A 38 -0.84 3.46 4.16
N VAL A 39 0.37 3.67 3.65
CA VAL A 39 0.64 3.77 2.21
C VAL A 39 1.40 2.53 1.75
N ASP A 40 1.59 2.41 0.44
CA ASP A 40 2.20 1.26 -0.26
C ASP A 40 1.37 -0.03 -0.23
N LEU A 41 1.67 -0.94 -1.15
CA LEU A 41 0.92 -2.19 -1.35
C LEU A 41 1.83 -3.42 -1.24
N GLY A 42 2.45 -3.64 -0.09
CA GLY A 42 3.23 -4.84 0.18
C GLY A 42 2.40 -6.12 0.30
N GLU A 43 3.03 -7.27 0.09
CA GLU A 43 2.35 -8.57 0.11
C GLU A 43 1.68 -8.88 1.46
N ASN A 44 2.37 -8.65 2.58
CA ASN A 44 1.82 -8.95 3.91
C ASN A 44 0.64 -8.04 4.29
N VAL A 45 0.70 -6.75 3.92
CA VAL A 45 -0.43 -5.83 4.17
C VAL A 45 -1.62 -6.15 3.27
N ALA A 46 -1.37 -6.60 2.02
CA ALA A 46 -2.41 -7.09 1.13
C ALA A 46 -3.04 -8.39 1.64
N ILE A 47 -2.26 -9.35 2.13
CA ILE A 47 -2.77 -10.57 2.77
C ILE A 47 -3.64 -10.22 3.98
N SER A 48 -3.15 -9.32 4.86
CA SER A 48 -3.97 -8.87 6.00
C SER A 48 -5.26 -8.20 5.55
N MET A 49 -5.26 -7.42 4.47
CA MET A 49 -6.46 -6.77 3.95
C MET A 49 -7.43 -7.79 3.35
N ALA A 50 -6.91 -8.74 2.56
CA ALA A 50 -7.67 -9.81 1.93
C ALA A 50 -8.43 -10.65 2.96
N GLN A 51 -7.79 -10.99 4.09
CA GLN A 51 -8.37 -11.77 5.18
C GLN A 51 -9.31 -10.96 6.09
N GLY A 52 -9.57 -9.68 5.79
CA GLY A 52 -10.35 -8.80 6.66
C GLY A 52 -9.66 -8.49 7.99
N GLY A 53 -8.34 -8.63 8.08
CA GLY A 53 -7.51 -8.40 9.25
C GLY A 53 -7.32 -6.92 9.60
N PHE A 54 -6.14 -6.56 10.12
CA PHE A 54 -5.88 -5.22 10.67
C PHE A 54 -5.93 -4.11 9.62
N ILE A 55 -5.42 -4.36 8.41
CA ILE A 55 -5.33 -3.36 7.35
C ILE A 55 -6.71 -3.12 6.73
N LYS A 56 -7.27 -1.93 6.92
CA LYS A 56 -8.62 -1.57 6.39
C LYS A 56 -8.59 -0.71 5.13
N GLY A 57 -7.44 -0.14 4.81
CA GLY A 57 -7.26 0.65 3.59
C GLY A 57 -5.88 1.29 3.55
N LEU A 58 -5.44 1.61 2.34
CA LEU A 58 -4.14 2.24 2.11
C LEU A 58 -4.14 3.11 0.86
N GLY A 59 -3.17 4.01 0.76
CA GLY A 59 -2.84 4.74 -0.46
C GLY A 59 -1.64 4.12 -1.15
N ALA A 60 -1.85 3.33 -2.20
CA ALA A 60 -0.76 2.67 -2.91
C ALA A 60 -0.02 3.68 -3.81
N GLN A 61 1.31 3.64 -3.73
CA GLN A 61 2.17 4.27 -4.74
C GLN A 61 2.18 3.44 -6.02
N ARG A 62 2.54 4.06 -7.14
CA ARG A 62 2.63 3.41 -8.46
C ARG A 62 4.05 3.52 -9.02
N PRO A 63 5.03 2.83 -8.40
CA PRO A 63 6.44 2.96 -8.78
C PRO A 63 6.72 2.50 -10.21
N TYR A 64 5.96 1.53 -10.74
CA TYR A 64 6.08 1.13 -12.15
C TYR A 64 5.74 2.29 -13.09
N ASP A 65 4.57 2.91 -12.91
CA ASP A 65 4.16 4.08 -13.70
C ASP A 65 5.12 5.25 -13.53
N ALA A 66 5.64 5.46 -12.31
CA ALA A 66 6.63 6.50 -12.03
C ALA A 66 7.89 6.29 -12.86
N GLY A 67 8.42 5.05 -12.90
CA GLY A 67 9.57 4.71 -13.74
C GLY A 67 9.31 4.89 -15.24
N VAL A 68 8.11 4.58 -15.72
CA VAL A 68 7.71 4.84 -17.12
C VAL A 68 7.69 6.35 -17.43
N VAL A 69 7.19 7.16 -16.50
CA VAL A 69 7.19 8.62 -16.62
C VAL A 69 8.62 9.17 -16.60
N GLU A 70 9.46 8.73 -15.67
CA GLU A 70 10.88 9.11 -15.60
C GLU A 70 11.63 8.80 -16.89
N ALA A 71 11.43 7.60 -17.47
CA ALA A 71 12.03 7.23 -18.76
C ALA A 71 11.58 8.14 -19.91
N LYS A 72 10.29 8.55 -19.93
CA LYS A 72 9.77 9.50 -20.93
C LYS A 72 10.40 10.88 -20.76
N LEU A 73 10.55 11.36 -19.53
CA LEU A 73 11.19 12.65 -19.23
C LEU A 73 12.68 12.64 -19.60
N ALA A 74 13.38 11.53 -19.37
CA ALA A 74 14.74 11.36 -19.88
C ALA A 74 14.78 11.43 -21.42
N GLY A 75 13.78 10.85 -22.10
CA GLY A 75 13.62 10.97 -23.55
C GLY A 75 13.37 12.41 -24.03
N TYR A 76 12.72 13.25 -23.24
CA TYR A 76 12.53 14.66 -23.58
C TYR A 76 13.87 15.39 -23.63
N ALA A 77 14.74 15.17 -22.64
CA ALA A 77 16.08 15.74 -22.62
C ALA A 77 16.92 15.32 -23.83
N LEU A 78 16.79 14.07 -24.29
CA LEU A 78 17.49 13.58 -25.49
C LEU A 78 16.98 14.17 -26.81
N LEU A 79 15.75 14.70 -26.82
CA LEU A 79 15.09 15.26 -27.99
C LEU A 79 15.03 16.79 -27.96
N ASP A 80 15.77 17.42 -27.03
CA ASP A 80 15.74 18.87 -26.79
C ASP A 80 14.30 19.40 -26.57
N LYS A 81 13.48 18.63 -25.83
CA LYS A 81 12.12 19.00 -25.43
C LYS A 81 12.08 19.44 -23.97
N ASP A 82 11.30 20.47 -23.67
CA ASP A 82 11.09 20.92 -22.29
C ASP A 82 10.31 19.87 -21.48
N ALA A 83 10.82 19.57 -20.29
CA ALA A 83 10.13 18.76 -19.28
C ALA A 83 9.42 19.67 -18.26
N PRO A 84 8.27 19.25 -17.71
CA PRO A 84 7.65 19.96 -16.60
C PRO A 84 8.53 19.90 -15.34
N ASP A 85 8.52 20.97 -14.54
CA ASP A 85 9.29 21.07 -13.28
C ASP A 85 8.84 20.06 -12.21
N PHE A 86 7.58 19.62 -12.29
CA PHE A 86 6.99 18.69 -11.34
C PHE A 86 5.95 17.80 -12.02
N VAL A 87 6.06 16.49 -11.80
CA VAL A 87 5.08 15.50 -12.25
C VAL A 87 4.56 14.72 -11.05
N ALA A 88 3.27 14.85 -10.79
CA ALA A 88 2.59 14.12 -9.73
C ALA A 88 1.85 12.90 -10.30
N LEU A 89 2.11 11.73 -9.74
CA LEU A 89 1.26 10.56 -9.94
C LEU A 89 0.30 10.46 -8.76
N PRO A 90 -1.03 10.49 -8.98
CA PRO A 90 -1.96 10.34 -7.89
C PRO A 90 -1.82 8.96 -7.26
N ALA A 91 -1.86 8.92 -5.93
CA ALA A 91 -1.93 7.68 -5.16
C ALA A 91 -3.24 6.94 -5.48
N LEU A 92 -3.18 5.61 -5.45
CA LEU A 92 -4.32 4.74 -5.69
C LEU A 92 -4.96 4.35 -4.35
N PRO A 93 -6.22 4.74 -4.05
CA PRO A 93 -6.90 4.25 -2.86
C PRO A 93 -7.19 2.75 -3.00
N VAL A 94 -6.76 1.96 -2.02
CA VAL A 94 -6.94 0.51 -2.00
C VAL A 94 -7.70 0.10 -0.75
N ALA A 95 -8.73 -0.71 -0.94
CA ALA A 95 -9.50 -1.40 0.08
C ALA A 95 -9.73 -2.85 -0.38
N GLN A 96 -10.36 -3.66 0.49
CA GLN A 96 -10.51 -5.10 0.24
C GLN A 96 -11.27 -5.41 -1.06
N ASP A 97 -12.26 -4.59 -1.41
CA ASP A 97 -13.14 -4.77 -2.58
C ASP A 97 -12.42 -4.56 -3.92
N ASN A 98 -11.39 -3.70 -3.96
CA ASN A 98 -10.61 -3.41 -5.16
C ASN A 98 -9.19 -3.98 -5.13
N LEU A 99 -8.82 -4.77 -4.11
CA LEU A 99 -7.44 -5.19 -3.86
C LEU A 99 -6.75 -5.84 -5.07
N LEU A 100 -7.41 -6.79 -5.74
CA LEU A 100 -6.80 -7.52 -6.88
C LEU A 100 -6.64 -6.63 -8.12
N GLU A 101 -7.61 -5.74 -8.36
CA GLU A 101 -7.53 -4.76 -9.44
C GLU A 101 -6.39 -3.78 -9.16
N ALA A 102 -6.33 -3.24 -7.94
CA ALA A 102 -5.30 -2.30 -7.51
C ALA A 102 -3.91 -2.91 -7.57
N TRP A 103 -3.76 -4.19 -7.19
CA TRP A 103 -2.49 -4.90 -7.32
C TRP A 103 -1.99 -4.90 -8.76
N THR A 104 -2.88 -5.23 -9.70
CA THR A 104 -2.56 -5.24 -11.13
C THR A 104 -2.16 -3.85 -11.62
N GLN A 105 -2.85 -2.80 -11.18
CA GLN A 105 -2.50 -1.42 -11.54
C GLN A 105 -1.12 -1.00 -10.98
N VAL A 106 -0.79 -1.40 -9.75
CA VAL A 106 0.48 -1.02 -9.09
C VAL A 106 1.67 -1.77 -9.66
N TYR A 107 1.51 -3.08 -9.89
CA TYR A 107 2.60 -3.97 -10.25
C TYR A 107 2.67 -4.32 -11.74
N SER A 108 1.63 -3.99 -12.53
CA SER A 108 1.49 -4.42 -13.94
C SER A 108 1.56 -5.94 -14.13
N THR A 109 1.23 -6.70 -13.09
CA THR A 109 1.14 -8.17 -13.08
C THR A 109 0.06 -8.61 -12.10
N GLU A 110 -0.43 -9.84 -12.26
CA GLU A 110 -1.39 -10.42 -11.33
C GLU A 110 -0.86 -10.49 -9.88
N ALA A 111 -1.80 -10.44 -8.93
CA ALA A 111 -1.53 -10.71 -7.52
C ALA A 111 -0.89 -12.07 -7.29
N THR A 112 -0.07 -12.19 -6.25
CA THR A 112 0.53 -13.47 -5.89
C THR A 112 -0.55 -14.47 -5.47
N GLU A 113 -0.26 -15.77 -5.60
CA GLU A 113 -1.19 -16.81 -5.15
C GLU A 113 -1.51 -16.71 -3.66
N ASN A 114 -0.59 -16.20 -2.84
CA ASN A 114 -0.83 -15.95 -1.42
C ASN A 114 -1.94 -14.92 -1.20
N VAL A 115 -1.93 -13.82 -1.95
CA VAL A 115 -2.96 -12.77 -1.87
C VAL A 115 -4.29 -13.31 -2.42
N LYS A 116 -4.28 -13.97 -3.58
CA LYS A 116 -5.49 -14.55 -4.18
C LYS A 116 -6.15 -15.58 -3.26
N ALA A 117 -5.37 -16.49 -2.66
CA ALA A 117 -5.88 -17.49 -1.74
C ALA A 117 -6.44 -16.90 -0.44
N SER A 118 -5.99 -15.70 -0.06
CA SER A 118 -6.42 -14.99 1.14
C SER A 118 -7.73 -14.21 0.97
N MET A 119 -8.28 -14.12 -0.24
CA MET A 119 -9.55 -13.44 -0.55
C MET A 119 -10.80 -14.32 -0.31
N GLN A 120 -10.62 -15.57 0.14
CA GLN A 120 -11.69 -16.58 0.31
C GLN A 120 -12.55 -16.35 1.56
#